data_AF-A0A5J4K2J6-F1
#
_entry.id   AF-A0A5J4K2J6-F1
#
_cell.length_a   1.000
_cell.length_b   1.000
_cell.length_c   1.000
_cell.angle_alpha   90.00
_cell.angle_beta   90.00
_cell.angle_gamma   90.00
#
_symmetry.space_group_name_H-M   'P 1'
#
loop_
_entity.id
_entity.type
_entity.pdbx_description
1 polymer ?
#
loop_
_entity_poly.entity_id
_entity_poly.type
_entity_poly.pdbx_seq_one_letter_code
_entity_poly.pdbx_strand_id
1 'polypeptide(L)'
;MQDTLEPLIDKALRGRPRLLEFYLREQSHLPGPRANLALAYDLAHLLALHLSNDQPAVETLLTYLLSTEREDVQSNTPAEFTVLCGLIALGACAAVRPDWRAWALALLEERALSPCWRIREGVVMAYQQLLPAASAETLAQLSRLAAEGLLLHQRAAVAALAEPSLLLEHRFVTAALSIHRQVLERLHQLTPADRHQAAFRSLRQTLGYSLSVVTAAAPEDGFALMQICASWNDKDIAWILRENLKKKRLARFSEQAEALARLLQS
;
A
#
# COMPACT_ATOMS: atom_id res chain seq x y z
N MET A 1 -20.31 -3.37 15.14
CA MET A 1 -19.39 -2.22 14.94
C MET A 1 -20.08 -1.14 14.12
N GLN A 2 -20.71 -1.51 12.99
CA GLN A 2 -21.55 -0.63 12.17
C GLN A 2 -22.61 0.16 12.98
N ASP A 3 -23.31 -0.47 13.92
CA ASP A 3 -24.36 0.19 14.73
C ASP A 3 -23.90 1.44 15.50
N THR A 4 -22.61 1.54 15.84
CA THR A 4 -22.03 2.72 16.52
C THR A 4 -21.41 3.71 15.53
N LEU A 5 -20.88 3.22 14.41
CA LEU A 5 -20.10 4.02 13.46
C LEU A 5 -20.99 4.93 12.61
N GLU A 6 -22.10 4.42 12.08
CA GLU A 6 -23.01 5.19 11.22
C GLU A 6 -23.54 6.47 11.89
N PRO A 7 -24.07 6.43 13.14
CA PRO A 7 -24.52 7.66 13.82
C PRO A 7 -23.41 8.68 14.07
N LEU A 8 -22.15 8.24 14.18
CA LEU A 8 -21.00 9.13 14.33
C LEU A 8 -20.62 9.78 13.01
N ILE A 9 -20.67 9.04 11.90
CA ILE A 9 -20.49 9.57 10.55
C ILE A 9 -21.57 10.63 10.25
N ASP A 10 -22.84 10.34 10.53
CA ASP A 10 -23.93 11.30 10.29
C ASP A 10 -23.74 12.61 11.05
N LYS A 11 -23.27 12.54 12.30
CA LYS A 11 -22.90 13.73 13.08
C LYS A 11 -21.71 14.44 12.47
N ALA A 12 -20.71 13.71 12.01
CA ALA A 12 -19.51 14.26 11.39
C ALA A 12 -19.83 15.01 10.09
N LEU A 13 -20.69 14.45 9.24
CA LEU A 13 -21.17 15.11 8.01
C LEU A 13 -21.97 16.38 8.30
N ARG A 14 -22.66 16.46 9.45
CA ARG A 14 -23.32 17.69 9.93
C ARG A 14 -22.36 18.67 10.61
N GLY A 15 -21.06 18.57 10.36
CA GLY A 15 -20.04 19.48 10.89
C GLY A 15 -19.59 19.20 12.32
N ARG A 16 -19.82 17.98 12.86
CA ARG A 16 -19.39 17.58 14.21
C ARG A 16 -18.41 16.40 14.20
N PRO A 17 -17.23 16.52 13.56
CA PRO A 17 -16.32 15.40 13.30
C PRO A 17 -15.58 14.88 14.55
N ARG A 18 -15.51 15.68 15.63
CA ARG A 18 -14.74 15.33 16.84
C ARG A 18 -15.18 14.04 17.52
N LEU A 19 -16.48 13.72 17.49
CA LEU A 19 -16.98 12.49 18.10
C LEU A 19 -16.56 11.25 17.31
N LEU A 20 -16.58 11.34 15.99
CA LEU A 20 -16.07 10.28 15.12
C LEU A 20 -14.57 10.11 15.32
N GLU A 21 -13.80 11.20 15.31
CA GLU A 21 -12.36 11.16 15.53
C GLU A 21 -12.00 10.51 16.88
N PHE A 22 -12.67 10.93 17.97
CA PHE A 22 -12.46 10.34 19.29
C PHE A 22 -12.71 8.82 19.25
N TYR A 23 -13.81 8.39 18.63
CA TYR A 23 -14.12 6.97 18.48
C TYR A 23 -13.05 6.21 17.67
N LEU A 24 -12.60 6.76 16.54
CA LEU A 24 -11.53 6.15 15.73
C LEU A 24 -10.24 5.97 16.55
N ARG A 25 -9.86 6.98 17.35
CA ARG A 25 -8.65 6.94 18.18
C ARG A 25 -8.77 5.89 19.28
N GLU A 26 -9.88 5.88 20.00
CA GLU A 26 -10.15 4.89 21.07
C GLU A 26 -10.16 3.46 20.54
N GLN A 27 -10.69 3.25 19.33
CA GLN A 27 -10.79 1.93 18.70
C GLN A 27 -9.60 1.59 17.78
N SER A 28 -8.54 2.41 17.79
CA SER A 28 -7.40 2.27 16.85
C SER A 28 -6.53 1.04 17.10
N HIS A 29 -6.57 0.50 18.33
CA HIS A 29 -5.60 -0.43 18.89
C HIS A 29 -4.17 0.15 19.00
N LEU A 30 -4.01 1.48 19.02
CA LEU A 30 -2.72 2.14 19.16
C LEU A 30 -2.55 2.77 20.57
N PRO A 31 -1.33 2.72 21.16
CA PRO A 31 -0.12 2.08 20.64
C PRO A 31 -0.19 0.55 20.71
N GLY A 32 -0.02 -0.12 19.57
CA GLY A 32 -0.11 -1.57 19.45
C GLY A 32 0.37 -2.07 18.09
N PRO A 33 0.69 -3.37 17.96
CA PRO A 33 1.34 -3.91 16.76
C PRO A 33 0.44 -3.95 15.52
N ARG A 34 -0.89 -3.85 15.68
CA ARG A 34 -1.86 -3.93 14.59
C ARG A 34 -2.93 -2.86 14.77
N ALA A 35 -3.14 -2.06 13.72
CA ALA A 35 -4.25 -1.13 13.66
C ALA A 35 -5.58 -1.87 13.43
N ASN A 36 -6.70 -1.25 13.82
CA ASN A 36 -8.03 -1.77 13.55
C ASN A 36 -8.45 -1.54 12.08
N LEU A 37 -7.93 -2.37 11.17
CA LEU A 37 -8.21 -2.23 9.74
C LEU A 37 -9.68 -2.49 9.37
N ALA A 38 -10.39 -3.33 10.14
CA ALA A 38 -11.82 -3.55 9.93
C ALA A 38 -12.60 -2.24 10.07
N LEU A 39 -12.34 -1.49 11.15
CA LEU A 39 -12.95 -0.17 11.35
C LEU A 39 -12.59 0.83 10.24
N ALA A 40 -11.33 0.82 9.78
CA ALA A 40 -10.91 1.72 8.71
C ALA A 40 -11.62 1.43 7.38
N TYR A 41 -11.82 0.15 7.04
CA TYR A 41 -12.58 -0.25 5.85
C TYR A 41 -14.09 0.00 5.99
N ASP A 42 -14.67 -0.24 7.17
CA ASP A 42 -16.08 0.08 7.44
C ASP A 42 -16.35 1.58 7.24
N LEU A 43 -15.47 2.45 7.78
CA LEU A 43 -15.57 3.90 7.56
C LEU A 43 -15.46 4.25 6.07
N ALA A 44 -14.47 3.70 5.38
CA ALA A 44 -14.24 3.96 3.96
C ALA A 44 -15.45 3.60 3.10
N HIS A 45 -16.05 2.43 3.37
CA HIS A 45 -17.26 1.98 2.69
C HIS A 45 -18.44 2.92 2.93
N LEU A 46 -18.71 3.27 4.19
CA LEU A 46 -19.83 4.14 4.55
C LEU A 46 -19.68 5.55 3.98
N LEU A 47 -18.46 6.12 3.97
CA LEU A 47 -18.23 7.43 3.35
C LEU A 47 -18.42 7.39 1.83
N ALA A 48 -17.99 6.32 1.16
CA ALA A 48 -18.20 6.16 -0.27
C ALA A 48 -19.71 6.06 -0.62
N LEU A 49 -20.52 5.42 0.23
CA LEU A 49 -21.99 5.39 0.06
C LEU A 49 -22.62 6.78 0.21
N HIS A 50 -22.15 7.57 1.19
CA HIS A 50 -22.70 8.90 1.48
C HIS A 50 -22.38 9.95 0.41
N LEU A 51 -21.40 9.72 -0.47
CA LEU A 51 -21.04 10.63 -1.56
C LEU A 51 -22.18 10.92 -2.54
N SER A 52 -23.12 9.99 -2.71
CA SER A 52 -24.28 10.19 -3.58
C SER A 52 -25.27 11.20 -3.00
N ASN A 53 -25.23 11.42 -1.68
CA ASN A 53 -26.18 12.25 -0.96
C ASN A 53 -25.60 13.64 -0.64
N ASP A 54 -24.34 13.71 -0.17
CA ASP A 54 -23.73 14.97 0.31
C ASP A 54 -22.22 14.98 0.09
N GLN A 55 -21.82 15.21 -1.17
CA GLN A 55 -20.41 15.29 -1.54
C GLN A 55 -19.63 16.36 -0.73
N PRO A 56 -20.09 17.61 -0.60
CA PRO A 56 -19.35 18.63 0.15
C PRO A 56 -19.08 18.25 1.62
N ALA A 57 -20.05 17.60 2.28
CA ALA A 57 -19.86 17.14 3.65
C ALA A 57 -18.81 16.03 3.76
N VAL A 58 -18.82 15.07 2.82
CA VAL A 58 -17.81 14.00 2.78
C VAL A 58 -16.43 14.57 2.51
N GLU A 59 -16.29 15.51 1.57
CA GLU A 59 -15.02 16.17 1.25
C GLU A 59 -14.45 16.92 2.47
N THR A 60 -15.32 17.65 3.17
CA THR A 60 -14.97 18.36 4.41
C THR A 60 -14.48 17.39 5.48
N LEU A 61 -15.17 16.25 5.65
CA LEU A 61 -14.78 15.23 6.63
C LEU A 61 -13.47 14.54 6.25
N LEU A 62 -13.26 14.20 4.98
CA LEU A 62 -11.98 13.63 4.53
C LEU A 62 -10.84 14.60 4.77
N THR A 63 -11.01 15.88 4.41
CA THR A 63 -10.02 16.93 4.69
C THR A 63 -9.70 17.03 6.17
N TYR A 64 -10.72 16.92 7.04
CA TYR A 64 -10.55 16.89 8.48
C TYR A 64 -9.72 15.69 8.96
N LEU A 65 -9.99 14.48 8.45
CA LEU A 65 -9.31 13.23 8.86
C LEU A 65 -7.89 13.12 8.31
N LEU A 66 -7.64 13.67 7.11
CA LEU A 66 -6.35 13.64 6.40
C LEU A 66 -5.35 14.70 6.90
N SER A 67 -5.81 15.65 7.71
CA SER A 67 -4.98 16.72 8.24
C SER A 67 -3.89 16.18 9.17
N THR A 68 -2.63 16.47 8.81
CA THR A 68 -1.45 16.21 9.65
C THR A 68 -0.93 17.44 10.38
N GLU A 69 -1.53 18.61 10.16
CA GLU A 69 -1.11 19.88 10.77
C GLU A 69 -1.83 20.16 12.09
N ARG A 70 -3.04 19.62 12.24
CA ARG A 70 -3.88 19.82 13.43
C ARG A 70 -3.34 19.15 14.69
N GLU A 71 -2.53 18.11 14.52
CA GLU A 71 -1.84 17.41 15.60
C GLU A 71 -0.44 17.04 15.11
N ASP A 72 0.57 17.08 15.99
CA ASP A 72 1.88 16.50 15.68
C ASP A 72 1.72 14.98 15.54
N VAL A 73 1.42 14.51 14.31
CA VAL A 73 1.14 13.10 14.03
C VAL A 73 2.43 12.31 14.13
N GLN A 74 2.69 11.78 15.30
CA GLN A 74 3.82 10.91 15.58
C GLN A 74 3.49 9.44 15.28
N SER A 75 4.50 8.68 14.86
CA SER A 75 4.39 7.25 14.60
C SER A 75 3.93 6.48 15.84
N ASN A 76 3.07 5.46 15.66
CA ASN A 76 2.50 4.64 16.74
C ASN A 76 1.53 5.37 17.68
N THR A 77 0.94 6.48 17.26
CA THR A 77 -0.11 7.18 18.03
C THR A 77 -1.50 6.94 17.43
N PRO A 78 -2.58 7.03 18.23
CA PRO A 78 -3.95 7.00 17.70
C PRO A 78 -4.24 8.06 16.63
N ALA A 79 -3.54 9.20 16.64
CA ALA A 79 -3.70 10.24 15.61
C ALA A 79 -3.29 9.73 14.21
N GLU A 80 -2.25 8.88 14.12
CA GLU A 80 -1.82 8.24 12.89
C GLU A 80 -2.94 7.36 12.28
N PHE A 81 -3.77 6.75 13.13
CA PHE A 81 -4.89 5.92 12.69
C PHE A 81 -6.02 6.72 12.04
N THR A 82 -6.30 7.94 12.52
CA THR A 82 -7.27 8.85 11.89
C THR A 82 -6.86 9.18 10.44
N VAL A 83 -5.57 9.45 10.21
CA VAL A 83 -5.04 9.71 8.87
C VAL A 83 -5.10 8.46 7.99
N LEU A 84 -4.74 7.29 8.54
CA LEU A 84 -4.89 6.01 7.83
C LEU A 84 -6.35 5.78 7.40
N CYS A 85 -7.31 6.02 8.29
CA CYS A 85 -8.73 5.92 7.99
C CYS A 85 -9.15 6.88 6.86
N GLY A 86 -8.69 8.13 6.92
CA GLY A 86 -8.93 9.14 5.88
C GLY A 86 -8.36 8.73 4.52
N LEU A 87 -7.16 8.12 4.47
CA LEU A 87 -6.54 7.68 3.22
C LEU A 87 -7.31 6.54 2.55
N ILE A 88 -7.66 5.51 3.32
CA ILE A 88 -8.44 4.38 2.79
C ILE A 88 -9.81 4.86 2.33
N ALA A 89 -10.45 5.74 3.10
CA ALA A 89 -11.71 6.36 2.72
C ALA A 89 -11.58 7.21 1.45
N LEU A 90 -10.53 8.01 1.30
CA LEU A 90 -10.28 8.77 0.07
C LEU A 90 -10.14 7.85 -1.14
N GLY A 91 -9.41 6.75 -1.02
CA GLY A 91 -9.29 5.74 -2.09
C GLY A 91 -10.65 5.15 -2.48
N ALA A 92 -11.46 4.74 -1.51
CA ALA A 92 -12.81 4.22 -1.77
C ALA A 92 -13.75 5.28 -2.38
N CYS A 93 -13.67 6.52 -1.89
CA CYS A 93 -14.44 7.66 -2.40
C CYS A 93 -14.09 7.98 -3.86
N ALA A 94 -12.80 8.08 -4.18
CA ALA A 94 -12.32 8.36 -5.54
C ALA A 94 -12.51 7.16 -6.51
N ALA A 95 -12.68 5.94 -5.99
CA ALA A 95 -13.08 4.79 -6.80
C ALA A 95 -14.49 4.98 -7.39
N VAL A 96 -15.43 5.52 -6.60
CA VAL A 96 -16.82 5.78 -7.02
C VAL A 96 -17.05 7.20 -7.55
N ARG A 97 -16.11 8.13 -7.35
CA ARG A 97 -16.14 9.52 -7.85
C ARG A 97 -14.91 9.85 -8.70
N PRO A 98 -15.00 9.75 -10.04
CA PRO A 98 -13.88 10.00 -10.94
C PRO A 98 -13.22 11.38 -10.78
N ASP A 99 -13.99 12.43 -10.51
CA ASP A 99 -13.46 13.80 -10.33
C ASP A 99 -12.48 13.92 -9.15
N TRP A 100 -12.52 12.98 -8.21
CA TRP A 100 -11.63 12.97 -7.04
C TRP A 100 -10.35 12.16 -7.24
N ARG A 101 -10.20 11.46 -8.37
CA ARG A 101 -9.03 10.62 -8.64
C ARG A 101 -7.75 11.44 -8.71
N ALA A 102 -7.77 12.59 -9.38
CA ALA A 102 -6.60 13.47 -9.44
C ALA A 102 -6.15 13.93 -8.06
N TRP A 103 -7.10 14.34 -7.21
CA TRP A 103 -6.82 14.69 -5.81
C TRP A 103 -6.26 13.52 -5.02
N ALA A 104 -6.90 12.34 -5.12
CA ALA A 104 -6.46 11.14 -4.44
C ALA A 104 -5.04 10.74 -4.85
N LEU A 105 -4.75 10.61 -6.15
CA LEU A 105 -3.44 10.17 -6.64
C LEU A 105 -2.32 11.14 -6.23
N ALA A 106 -2.57 12.46 -6.28
CA ALA A 106 -1.61 13.46 -5.85
C ALA A 106 -1.31 13.37 -4.34
N LEU A 107 -2.35 13.25 -3.51
CA LEU A 107 -2.18 13.11 -2.06
C LEU A 107 -1.49 11.79 -1.70
N LEU A 108 -1.85 10.68 -2.36
CA LEU A 108 -1.25 9.37 -2.10
C LEU A 108 0.25 9.34 -2.44
N GLU A 109 0.68 10.03 -3.50
CA GLU A 109 2.10 10.21 -3.81
C GLU A 109 2.83 10.98 -2.71
N GLU A 110 2.30 12.13 -2.30
CA GLU A 110 2.89 12.92 -1.20
C GLU A 110 2.99 12.07 0.10
N ARG A 111 1.88 11.42 0.49
CA ARG A 111 1.80 10.66 1.75
C ARG A 111 2.59 9.36 1.71
N ALA A 112 2.97 8.85 0.53
CA ALA A 112 3.87 7.70 0.42
C ALA A 112 5.25 8.00 1.05
N LEU A 113 5.66 9.27 1.12
CA LEU A 113 6.91 9.71 1.74
C LEU A 113 6.82 9.96 3.24
N SER A 114 5.65 9.77 3.86
CA SER A 114 5.44 10.06 5.28
C SER A 114 6.45 9.32 6.17
N PRO A 115 7.00 9.96 7.22
CA PRO A 115 7.85 9.29 8.19
C PRO A 115 7.06 8.21 8.98
N CYS A 116 5.76 8.41 9.12
CA CYS A 116 4.82 7.54 9.82
C CYS A 116 4.47 6.32 8.97
N TRP A 117 4.86 5.12 9.43
CA TRP A 117 4.79 3.92 8.61
C TRP A 117 3.35 3.45 8.36
N ARG A 118 2.40 3.70 9.27
CA ARG A 118 0.99 3.34 9.00
C ARG A 118 0.35 4.29 8.00
N ILE A 119 0.77 5.55 7.94
CA ILE A 119 0.35 6.44 6.85
C ILE A 119 0.78 5.83 5.52
N ARG A 120 2.01 5.33 5.42
CA ARG A 120 2.48 4.64 4.20
C ARG A 120 1.69 3.37 3.89
N GLU A 121 1.22 2.63 4.90
CA GLU A 121 0.33 1.47 4.69
C GLU A 121 -1.08 1.90 4.25
N GLY A 122 -1.63 2.98 4.84
CA GLY A 122 -2.89 3.57 4.40
C GLY A 122 -2.85 4.00 2.94
N VAL A 123 -1.72 4.52 2.47
CA VAL A 123 -1.49 4.84 1.05
C VAL A 123 -1.59 3.59 0.16
N VAL A 124 -0.96 2.49 0.57
CA VAL A 124 -1.01 1.21 -0.16
C VAL A 124 -2.45 0.71 -0.25
N MET A 125 -3.18 0.73 0.86
CA MET A 125 -4.59 0.29 0.92
C MET A 125 -5.51 1.20 0.10
N ALA A 126 -5.24 2.51 0.06
CA ALA A 126 -5.99 3.45 -0.77
C ALA A 126 -5.76 3.20 -2.28
N TYR A 127 -4.52 2.92 -2.70
CA TYR A 127 -4.27 2.47 -4.07
C TYR A 127 -5.01 1.17 -4.41
N GLN A 128 -5.08 0.22 -3.46
CA GLN A 128 -5.84 -1.02 -3.64
C GLN A 128 -7.35 -0.79 -3.79
N GLN A 129 -7.92 0.24 -3.15
CA GLN A 129 -9.31 0.65 -3.39
C GLN A 129 -9.52 1.22 -4.81
N LEU A 130 -8.53 1.95 -5.34
CA LEU A 130 -8.61 2.58 -6.67
C LEU A 130 -8.39 1.58 -7.81
N LEU A 131 -7.52 0.58 -7.62
CA LEU A 131 -7.09 -0.32 -8.70
C LEU A 131 -8.27 -1.01 -9.43
N PRO A 132 -9.32 -1.54 -8.77
CA PRO A 132 -10.46 -2.14 -9.46
C PRO A 132 -11.28 -1.15 -10.32
N ALA A 133 -11.44 0.10 -9.86
CA ALA A 133 -12.36 1.08 -10.47
C ALA A 133 -11.67 2.09 -11.42
N ALA A 134 -10.37 2.33 -11.22
CA ALA A 134 -9.57 3.32 -11.93
C ALA A 134 -8.25 2.69 -12.41
N SER A 135 -8.31 1.46 -12.94
CA SER A 135 -7.12 0.63 -13.20
C SER A 135 -6.09 1.33 -14.09
N ALA A 136 -6.51 1.91 -15.21
CA ALA A 136 -5.56 2.51 -16.17
C ALA A 136 -4.78 3.68 -15.55
N GLU A 137 -5.48 4.64 -14.95
CA GLU A 137 -4.88 5.81 -14.30
C GLU A 137 -4.01 5.40 -13.10
N THR A 138 -4.51 4.48 -12.27
CA THR A 138 -3.80 4.03 -11.06
C THR A 138 -2.54 3.24 -11.42
N LEU A 139 -2.61 2.33 -12.41
CA LEU A 139 -1.44 1.60 -12.90
C LEU A 139 -0.43 2.55 -13.54
N ALA A 140 -0.86 3.54 -14.32
CA ALA A 140 0.05 4.55 -14.87
C ALA A 140 0.79 5.32 -13.77
N GLN A 141 0.08 5.72 -12.70
CA GLN A 141 0.68 6.34 -11.52
C GLN A 141 1.70 5.42 -10.85
N LEU A 142 1.33 4.18 -10.54
CA LEU A 142 2.23 3.22 -9.86
C LEU A 142 3.46 2.88 -10.72
N SER A 143 3.29 2.75 -12.04
CA SER A 143 4.41 2.55 -12.98
C SER A 143 5.36 3.75 -12.99
N ARG A 144 4.85 4.99 -13.00
CA ARG A 144 5.70 6.19 -12.90
C ARG A 144 6.43 6.25 -11.55
N LEU A 145 5.74 5.96 -10.45
CA LEU A 145 6.34 5.91 -9.11
C LEU A 145 7.45 4.84 -9.00
N ALA A 146 7.28 3.70 -9.67
CA ALA A 146 8.29 2.66 -9.78
C ALA A 146 9.50 3.12 -10.61
N ALA A 147 9.26 3.80 -11.73
CA ALA A 147 10.27 4.23 -12.68
C ALA A 147 11.11 5.42 -12.19
N GLU A 148 10.45 6.42 -11.62
CA GLU A 148 11.01 7.76 -11.39
C GLU A 148 10.99 8.16 -9.91
N GLY A 149 10.14 7.52 -9.10
CA GLY A 149 9.93 7.89 -7.71
C GLY A 149 11.10 7.55 -6.79
N LEU A 150 11.06 8.15 -5.60
CA LEU A 150 11.96 7.85 -4.48
C LEU A 150 11.73 6.42 -3.97
N LEU A 151 12.64 5.91 -3.14
CA LEU A 151 12.57 4.53 -2.62
C LEU A 151 11.23 4.22 -1.90
N LEU A 152 10.61 5.20 -1.23
CA LEU A 152 9.30 5.04 -0.61
C LEU A 152 8.13 5.08 -1.62
N HIS A 153 8.26 5.79 -2.74
CA HIS A 153 7.30 5.70 -3.85
C HIS A 153 7.34 4.31 -4.49
N GLN A 154 8.54 3.80 -4.77
CA GLN A 154 8.75 2.44 -5.30
C GLN A 154 8.17 1.39 -4.35
N ARG A 155 8.35 1.59 -3.03
CA ARG A 155 7.75 0.73 -2.00
C ARG A 155 6.23 0.70 -2.10
N ALA A 156 5.60 1.86 -2.23
CA ALA A 156 4.15 1.95 -2.38
C ALA A 156 3.68 1.23 -3.66
N ALA A 157 4.40 1.38 -4.77
CA ALA A 157 4.06 0.73 -6.04
C ALA A 157 4.08 -0.80 -5.97
N VAL A 158 5.14 -1.39 -5.42
CA VAL A 158 5.22 -2.86 -5.29
C VAL A 158 4.23 -3.40 -4.26
N ALA A 159 4.00 -2.68 -3.15
CA ALA A 159 3.09 -3.11 -2.10
C ALA A 159 1.62 -3.05 -2.54
N ALA A 160 1.22 -2.01 -3.28
CA ALA A 160 -0.15 -1.85 -3.77
C ALA A 160 -0.60 -3.03 -4.65
N LEU A 161 0.32 -3.56 -5.47
CA LEU A 161 0.04 -4.69 -6.37
C LEU A 161 0.26 -6.06 -5.72
N ALA A 162 0.88 -6.13 -4.55
CA ALA A 162 1.08 -7.36 -3.80
C ALA A 162 -0.16 -7.78 -2.99
N GLU A 163 -1.34 -7.68 -3.61
CA GLU A 163 -2.63 -8.01 -3.05
C GLU A 163 -3.23 -9.22 -3.78
N PRO A 164 -3.38 -10.39 -3.11
CA PRO A 164 -3.82 -11.61 -3.77
C PRO A 164 -5.14 -11.50 -4.54
N SER A 165 -6.10 -10.71 -4.04
CA SER A 165 -7.39 -10.55 -4.71
C SER A 165 -7.29 -9.82 -6.06
N LEU A 166 -6.39 -8.84 -6.18
CA LEU A 166 -6.12 -8.16 -7.45
C LEU A 166 -5.44 -9.08 -8.46
N LEU A 167 -4.54 -9.95 -8.00
CA LEU A 167 -3.77 -10.83 -8.87
C LEU A 167 -4.58 -12.01 -9.45
N LEU A 168 -5.88 -12.06 -9.21
CA LEU A 168 -6.80 -12.91 -9.96
C LEU A 168 -7.00 -12.43 -11.41
N GLU A 169 -6.74 -11.15 -11.68
CA GLU A 169 -6.87 -10.57 -13.01
C GLU A 169 -5.52 -10.43 -13.71
N HIS A 170 -5.43 -10.94 -14.94
CA HIS A 170 -4.18 -10.97 -15.71
C HIS A 170 -3.51 -9.60 -15.84
N ARG A 171 -4.29 -8.53 -16.05
CA ARG A 171 -3.75 -7.15 -16.16
C ARG A 171 -2.94 -6.70 -14.94
N PHE A 172 -3.38 -7.07 -13.74
CA PHE A 172 -2.65 -6.71 -12.51
C PHE A 172 -1.42 -7.58 -12.31
N VAL A 173 -1.47 -8.85 -12.72
CA VAL A 173 -0.30 -9.75 -12.73
C VAL A 173 0.80 -9.19 -13.65
N THR A 174 0.46 -8.83 -14.89
CA THR A 174 1.41 -8.24 -15.85
C THR A 174 2.03 -6.95 -15.32
N ALA A 175 1.21 -6.04 -14.78
CA ALA A 175 1.69 -4.79 -14.20
C ALA A 175 2.57 -5.04 -12.97
N ALA A 176 2.20 -5.97 -12.09
CA ALA A 176 2.95 -6.31 -10.89
C ALA A 176 4.34 -6.86 -11.23
N LEU A 177 4.44 -7.79 -12.20
CA LEU A 177 5.72 -8.32 -12.66
C LEU A 177 6.61 -7.23 -13.27
N SER A 178 6.04 -6.37 -14.12
CA SER A 178 6.77 -5.26 -14.75
C SER A 178 7.32 -4.27 -13.71
N ILE A 179 6.46 -3.84 -12.77
CA ILE A 179 6.85 -2.92 -11.68
C ILE A 179 7.89 -3.55 -10.75
N HIS A 180 7.73 -4.83 -10.38
CA HIS A 180 8.71 -5.51 -9.54
C HIS A 180 10.08 -5.61 -10.24
N ARG A 181 10.10 -5.96 -11.53
CA ARG A 181 11.34 -6.00 -12.33
C ARG A 181 12.04 -4.64 -12.31
N GLN A 182 11.31 -3.58 -12.65
CA GLN A 182 11.87 -2.24 -12.71
C GLN A 182 12.43 -1.77 -11.36
N VAL A 183 11.69 -2.03 -10.27
CA VAL A 183 12.14 -1.65 -8.92
C VAL A 183 13.36 -2.48 -8.48
N LEU A 184 13.42 -3.77 -8.81
CA LEU A 184 14.58 -4.62 -8.52
C LEU A 184 15.82 -4.18 -9.31
N GLU A 185 15.67 -3.84 -10.59
CA GLU A 185 16.76 -3.30 -11.43
C GLU A 185 17.28 -1.97 -10.86
N ARG A 186 16.38 -1.05 -10.48
CA ARG A 186 16.76 0.22 -9.86
C ARG A 186 17.45 0.01 -8.51
N LEU A 187 16.93 -0.88 -7.68
CA LEU A 187 17.55 -1.23 -6.39
C LEU A 187 18.97 -1.76 -6.58
N HIS A 188 19.18 -2.61 -7.58
CA HIS A 188 20.50 -3.16 -7.90
C HIS A 188 21.50 -2.06 -8.30
N GLN A 189 21.06 -1.02 -9.02
CA GLN A 189 21.90 0.12 -9.43
C GLN A 189 22.15 1.16 -8.32
N LEU A 190 21.58 1.00 -7.12
CA LEU A 190 21.80 1.94 -6.02
C LEU A 190 23.25 1.91 -5.52
N THR A 191 23.77 3.11 -5.24
CA THR A 191 25.09 3.28 -4.61
C THR A 191 25.10 2.72 -3.18
N PRO A 192 26.28 2.39 -2.61
CA PRO A 192 26.37 1.99 -1.21
C PRO A 192 25.73 3.00 -0.24
N ALA A 193 25.88 4.30 -0.48
CA ALA A 193 25.32 5.36 0.36
C ALA A 193 23.79 5.32 0.41
N ASP A 194 23.14 5.11 -0.74
CA ASP A 194 21.68 5.03 -0.83
C ASP A 194 21.12 3.82 -0.06
N ARG A 195 21.89 2.72 -0.02
CA ARG A 195 21.50 1.48 0.69
C ARG A 195 21.54 1.61 2.22
N HIS A 196 22.19 2.63 2.77
CA HIS A 196 22.20 2.87 4.22
C HIS A 196 20.96 3.61 4.74
N GLN A 197 20.16 4.19 3.83
CA GLN A 197 18.99 4.99 4.18
C GLN A 197 17.86 4.13 4.77
N ALA A 198 17.04 4.73 5.64
CA ALA A 198 15.87 4.05 6.22
C ALA A 198 14.84 3.65 5.14
N ALA A 199 14.70 4.48 4.10
CA ALA A 199 13.82 4.21 2.97
C ALA A 199 14.22 2.94 2.20
N PHE A 200 15.53 2.71 2.02
CA PHE A 200 16.04 1.47 1.43
C PHE A 200 15.65 0.24 2.24
N ARG A 201 15.82 0.28 3.57
CA ARG A 201 15.41 -0.83 4.45
C ARG A 201 13.91 -1.14 4.31
N SER A 202 13.08 -0.10 4.24
CA SER A 202 11.64 -0.25 4.06
C SER A 202 11.27 -0.87 2.70
N LEU A 203 11.91 -0.42 1.61
CA LEU A 203 11.73 -1.00 0.28
C LEU A 203 12.19 -2.46 0.22
N ARG A 204 13.41 -2.75 0.70
CA ARG A 204 14.00 -4.09 0.75
C ARG A 204 13.12 -5.07 1.52
N GLN A 205 12.60 -4.67 2.69
CA GLN A 205 11.65 -5.49 3.45
C GLN A 205 10.35 -5.74 2.70
N THR A 206 9.83 -4.73 2.00
CA THR A 206 8.61 -4.87 1.19
C THR A 206 8.83 -5.88 0.07
N LEU A 207 9.91 -5.73 -0.69
CA LEU A 207 10.31 -6.69 -1.73
C LEU A 207 10.52 -8.10 -1.18
N GLY A 208 11.01 -8.24 0.06
CA GLY A 208 11.21 -9.51 0.76
C GLY A 208 9.92 -10.31 1.06
N TYR A 209 8.74 -9.73 0.83
CA TYR A 209 7.48 -10.49 0.83
C TYR A 209 6.65 -10.30 -0.44
N SER A 210 6.70 -9.13 -1.08
CA SER A 210 5.79 -8.78 -2.18
C SER A 210 6.01 -9.67 -3.40
N LEU A 211 7.27 -9.98 -3.73
CA LEU A 211 7.61 -10.79 -4.90
C LEU A 211 6.98 -12.19 -4.83
N SER A 212 6.94 -12.80 -3.65
CA SER A 212 6.30 -14.10 -3.46
C SER A 212 4.79 -14.08 -3.72
N VAL A 213 4.14 -12.93 -3.52
CA VAL A 213 2.71 -12.75 -3.79
C VAL A 213 2.47 -12.77 -5.30
N VAL A 214 3.28 -12.02 -6.05
CA VAL A 214 3.24 -11.97 -7.51
C VAL A 214 3.65 -13.30 -8.14
N THR A 215 4.74 -13.91 -7.69
CA THR A 215 5.20 -15.22 -8.17
C THR A 215 4.17 -16.32 -7.88
N ALA A 216 3.44 -16.25 -6.77
CA ALA A 216 2.39 -17.24 -6.52
C ALA A 216 1.20 -17.12 -7.48
N ALA A 217 0.98 -15.95 -8.09
CA ALA A 217 -0.06 -15.72 -9.09
C ALA A 217 0.42 -16.01 -10.52
N ALA A 218 1.71 -15.80 -10.81
CA ALA A 218 2.35 -16.17 -12.08
C ALA A 218 3.68 -16.90 -11.80
N PRO A 219 3.64 -18.23 -11.56
CA PRO A 219 4.82 -18.99 -11.14
C PRO A 219 5.94 -18.98 -12.18
N GLU A 220 5.62 -19.22 -13.45
CA GLU A 220 6.61 -19.29 -14.53
C GLU A 220 7.37 -17.97 -14.66
N ASP A 221 6.66 -16.86 -14.90
CA ASP A 221 7.25 -15.53 -15.05
C ASP A 221 7.92 -15.03 -13.76
N GLY A 222 7.30 -15.30 -12.60
CA GLY A 222 7.79 -14.88 -11.30
C GLY A 222 9.11 -15.56 -10.95
N PHE A 223 9.22 -16.88 -11.14
CA PHE A 223 10.48 -17.58 -10.91
C PHE A 223 11.53 -17.22 -11.97
N ALA A 224 11.14 -17.00 -13.22
CA ALA A 224 12.07 -16.51 -14.25
C ALA A 224 12.68 -15.15 -13.86
N LEU A 225 11.87 -14.20 -13.39
CA LEU A 225 12.38 -12.92 -12.87
C LEU A 225 13.32 -13.14 -11.68
N MET A 226 12.95 -14.00 -10.73
CA MET A 226 13.80 -14.29 -9.56
C MET A 226 15.16 -14.89 -9.95
N GLN A 227 15.21 -15.75 -10.97
CA GLN A 227 16.45 -16.34 -11.47
C GLN A 227 17.35 -15.30 -12.15
N ILE A 228 16.77 -14.39 -12.95
CA ILE A 228 17.50 -13.25 -13.52
C ILE A 228 18.12 -12.42 -12.38
N CYS A 229 17.33 -12.08 -11.37
CA CYS A 229 17.81 -11.31 -10.21
C CYS A 229 18.92 -12.04 -9.44
N ALA A 230 18.88 -13.37 -9.33
CA ALA A 230 19.93 -14.13 -8.66
C ALA A 230 21.29 -14.00 -9.37
N SER A 231 21.29 -13.92 -10.71
CA SER A 231 22.52 -13.77 -11.50
C SER A 231 23.25 -12.42 -11.31
N TRP A 232 22.61 -11.42 -10.72
CA TRP A 232 23.22 -10.11 -10.47
C TRP A 232 24.28 -10.12 -9.35
N ASN A 233 24.38 -11.22 -8.60
CA ASN A 233 25.33 -11.41 -7.50
C ASN A 233 25.31 -10.27 -6.46
N ASP A 234 24.12 -9.76 -6.19
CA ASP A 234 23.89 -8.66 -5.26
C ASP A 234 23.37 -9.19 -3.91
N LYS A 235 24.06 -8.85 -2.82
CA LYS A 235 23.74 -9.35 -1.46
C LYS A 235 22.33 -8.99 -0.99
N ASP A 236 21.82 -7.82 -1.37
CA ASP A 236 20.51 -7.34 -0.95
C ASP A 236 19.40 -7.98 -1.77
N ILE A 237 19.63 -8.15 -3.07
CA ILE A 237 18.75 -8.92 -3.96
C ILE A 237 18.70 -10.38 -3.52
N ALA A 238 19.85 -11.02 -3.25
CA ALA A 238 19.91 -12.39 -2.76
C ALA A 238 19.15 -12.54 -1.43
N TRP A 239 19.24 -11.55 -0.53
CA TRP A 239 18.42 -11.55 0.69
C TRP A 239 16.92 -11.44 0.38
N ILE A 240 16.51 -10.55 -0.51
CA ILE A 240 15.10 -10.40 -0.95
C ILE A 240 14.57 -11.74 -1.48
N LEU A 241 15.32 -12.41 -2.36
CA LEU A 241 14.93 -13.68 -2.95
C LEU A 241 14.79 -14.78 -1.88
N ARG A 242 15.75 -14.88 -0.95
CA ARG A 242 15.69 -15.86 0.17
C ARG A 242 14.50 -15.60 1.08
N GLU A 243 14.16 -14.35 1.39
CA GLU A 243 12.98 -14.04 2.21
C GLU A 243 11.66 -14.43 1.55
N ASN A 244 11.57 -14.30 0.23
CA ASN A 244 10.40 -14.72 -0.53
C ASN A 244 10.26 -16.24 -0.59
N LEU A 245 11.37 -16.98 -0.74
CA LEU A 245 11.36 -18.44 -0.73
C LEU A 245 10.87 -19.04 0.60
N LYS A 246 10.98 -18.32 1.72
CA LYS A 246 10.45 -18.73 3.03
C LYS A 246 8.91 -18.66 3.13
N LYS A 247 8.24 -17.99 2.18
CA LYS A 247 6.79 -17.76 2.27
C LYS A 247 6.02 -19.01 1.89
N LYS A 248 5.12 -19.46 2.76
CA LYS A 248 4.27 -20.67 2.56
C LYS A 248 3.59 -20.75 1.19
N ARG A 249 3.22 -19.61 0.61
CA ARG A 249 2.58 -19.54 -0.71
C ARG A 249 3.41 -20.12 -1.86
N LEU A 250 4.75 -20.14 -1.72
CA LEU A 250 5.67 -20.71 -2.70
C LEU A 250 6.02 -22.18 -2.42
N ALA A 251 5.62 -22.75 -1.28
CA ALA A 251 5.98 -24.12 -0.90
C ALA A 251 5.45 -25.19 -1.87
N ARG A 252 4.39 -24.89 -2.63
CA ARG A 252 3.83 -25.76 -3.67
C ARG A 252 4.62 -25.77 -4.98
N PHE A 253 5.63 -24.92 -5.13
CA PHE A 253 6.51 -24.83 -6.30
C PHE A 253 7.92 -25.28 -5.92
N SER A 254 8.03 -26.46 -5.31
CA SER A 254 9.26 -26.95 -4.68
C SER A 254 10.42 -27.06 -5.65
N GLU A 255 10.18 -27.57 -6.86
CA GLU A 255 11.22 -27.72 -7.88
C GLU A 255 11.83 -26.38 -8.29
N GLN A 256 10.99 -25.38 -8.58
CA GLN A 256 11.44 -24.03 -8.93
C GLN A 256 12.12 -23.33 -7.76
N ALA A 257 11.59 -23.51 -6.54
CA ALA A 257 12.16 -22.96 -5.32
C ALA A 257 13.54 -23.53 -5.01
N GLU A 258 13.73 -24.85 -5.17
CA GLU A 258 15.01 -25.54 -4.98
C GLU A 258 16.03 -25.16 -6.05
N ALA A 259 15.60 -25.03 -7.31
CA ALA A 259 16.45 -24.53 -8.39
C ALA A 259 16.97 -23.12 -8.07
N LEU A 260 16.09 -22.21 -7.66
CA LEU A 260 16.49 -20.86 -7.26
C LEU A 260 17.38 -20.87 -6.00
N ALA A 261 17.08 -21.71 -5.01
CA ALA A 261 17.89 -21.81 -3.79
C ALA A 261 19.34 -22.21 -4.09
N ARG A 262 19.57 -23.11 -5.05
CA ARG A 262 20.92 -23.49 -5.50
C ARG A 262 21.68 -22.32 -6.12
N LEU A 263 21.02 -21.50 -6.95
CA LEU A 263 21.62 -20.28 -7.52
C LEU A 263 22.01 -19.23 -6.47
N LEU A 264 21.39 -19.27 -5.30
CA LEU A 264 21.67 -18.34 -4.20
C LEU A 264 22.75 -18.86 -3.23
N GLN A 265 23.28 -20.07 -3.46
CA GLN A 265 24.38 -20.66 -2.67
C GLN A 265 25.73 -20.52 -3.36
N SER A 266 25.75 -20.36 -4.69
CA SER A 266 26.92 -19.97 -5.49
C SER A 266 27.26 -18.50 -5.31
#